data_AF-A0A940FQC2-F1
#
_entry.id   AF-A0A940FQC2-F1
#
_cell.length_a   1.000
_cell.length_b   1.000
_cell.length_c   1.000
_cell.angle_alpha   90.00
_cell.angle_beta   90.00
_cell.angle_gamma   90.00
#
_symmetry.space_group_name_H-M   'P 1'
#
loop_
_entity.id
_entity.type
_entity.pdbx_description
1 polymer ?
#
loop_
_entity_poly.entity_id
_entity_poly.type
_entity_poly.pdbx_seq_one_letter_code
_entity_poly.pdbx_strand_id
1 'polypeptide(L)'
;MTKNLLLLIAVVCIFSCKKDSFITGSEAKLNLSEDSIYFDTLFTSTGSVTQYFKVFNDNDQKLKISRIAVNGGVASYFRINADGVSGPEVTDLEIEANDSLYVFITVKIDPSAADLPYIVEDSINIDFNGNTRKVKLSAWGQNATFLNSVLIDQDVTFTNERPFVILGGMLVGEGATLNIEKGTKIYLHADAPLLVDGTLKAIGETFDSTKIIFQGDRLDAGYKDYPGAWPGIYFSNKSANNILKHVIVKNAYQGIVADGTV
;
A
#
# COMPACT_ATOMS: atom_id res chain seq x y z
N MET A 1 -59.01 25.26 -21.79
CA MET A 1 -58.29 24.27 -20.95
C MET A 1 -56.78 24.50 -20.86
N THR A 2 -56.13 25.10 -21.86
CA THR A 2 -54.66 25.31 -21.90
C THR A 2 -54.12 26.37 -20.93
N LYS A 3 -54.90 27.41 -20.59
CA LYS A 3 -54.47 28.45 -19.61
C LYS A 3 -54.35 27.94 -18.17
N ASN A 4 -55.17 26.96 -17.76
CA ASN A 4 -55.10 26.38 -16.41
C ASN A 4 -53.94 25.39 -16.26
N LEU A 5 -53.47 24.80 -17.37
CA LEU A 5 -52.32 23.89 -17.37
C LEU A 5 -50.99 24.65 -17.19
N LEU A 6 -50.85 25.84 -17.80
CA LEU A 6 -49.69 26.72 -17.58
C LEU A 6 -49.62 27.25 -16.13
N LEU A 7 -50.76 27.55 -15.52
CA LEU A 7 -50.81 28.02 -14.12
C LEU A 7 -50.42 26.90 -13.14
N LEU A 8 -50.79 25.65 -13.44
CA LEU A 8 -50.44 24.48 -12.61
C LEU A 8 -48.94 24.16 -12.68
N ILE A 9 -48.30 24.30 -13.85
CA ILE A 9 -46.85 24.11 -14.01
C ILE A 9 -46.06 25.20 -13.28
N ALA A 10 -46.54 26.46 -13.30
CA ALA A 10 -45.91 27.55 -12.57
C ALA A 10 -45.94 27.37 -11.04
N VAL A 11 -46.99 26.72 -10.49
CA VAL A 11 -47.12 26.43 -9.05
C VAL A 11 -46.22 25.27 -8.61
N VAL A 12 -45.89 24.33 -9.50
CA VAL A 12 -44.97 23.22 -9.19
C VAL A 12 -43.50 23.69 -9.13
N CYS A 13 -43.12 24.73 -9.88
CA CYS A 13 -41.76 25.27 -9.86
C CYS A 13 -41.36 26.01 -8.57
N ILE A 14 -42.33 26.45 -7.75
CA ILE A 14 -42.06 27.24 -6.53
C ILE A 14 -41.77 26.41 -5.27
N PHE A 15 -41.89 25.07 -5.34
CA PHE A 15 -41.57 24.17 -4.22
C PHE A 15 -40.14 23.61 -4.25
N SER A 16 -39.28 24.08 -5.17
CA SER A 16 -37.85 23.70 -5.17
C SER A 16 -37.03 24.54 -4.17
N CYS A 17 -37.52 24.68 -2.94
CA CYS A 17 -36.71 25.16 -1.82
C CYS A 17 -35.93 23.98 -1.24
N LYS A 18 -34.81 23.59 -1.86
CA LYS A 18 -33.76 22.94 -1.07
C LYS A 18 -33.22 24.01 -0.13
N LYS A 19 -33.49 23.89 1.18
CA LYS A 19 -32.90 24.78 2.17
C LYS A 19 -31.40 24.53 2.19
N ASP A 20 -30.63 25.57 1.88
CA ASP A 20 -29.18 25.62 1.97
C ASP A 20 -28.72 25.70 3.45
N SER A 21 -29.34 24.90 4.33
CA SER A 21 -29.13 24.94 5.77
C SER A 21 -28.36 23.71 6.26
N PHE A 22 -27.53 23.92 7.27
CA PHE A 22 -26.84 22.84 7.96
C PHE A 22 -27.77 22.07 8.88
N ILE A 23 -27.61 20.74 8.92
CA ILE A 23 -28.11 19.93 10.04
C ILE A 23 -27.16 20.11 11.23
N THR A 24 -27.69 20.51 12.38
CA THR A 24 -26.90 20.80 13.59
C THR A 24 -27.21 19.87 14.76
N GLY A 25 -28.28 19.07 14.66
CA GLY A 25 -28.69 18.15 15.71
C GLY A 25 -27.84 16.87 15.73
N SER A 26 -27.77 16.25 16.90
CA SER A 26 -27.03 15.00 17.13
C SER A 26 -27.67 13.78 16.44
N GLU A 27 -28.90 13.90 15.95
CA GLU A 27 -29.59 12.90 15.14
C GLU A 27 -29.06 12.79 13.70
N ALA A 28 -28.16 13.71 13.30
CA ALA A 28 -27.56 13.70 11.98
C ALA A 28 -26.89 12.36 11.65
N LYS A 29 -27.13 11.88 10.42
CA LYS A 29 -26.61 10.59 9.95
C LYS A 29 -25.34 10.78 9.16
N LEU A 30 -24.28 10.11 9.59
CA LEU A 30 -23.01 10.05 8.87
C LEU A 30 -22.54 8.60 8.85
N ASN A 31 -22.28 8.11 7.64
CA ASN A 31 -21.87 6.74 7.37
C ASN A 31 -20.48 6.71 6.76
N LEU A 32 -19.78 5.60 6.97
CA LEU A 32 -18.42 5.39 6.47
C LEU A 32 -18.44 4.22 5.49
N SER A 33 -17.66 4.30 4.41
CA SER A 33 -17.49 3.14 3.52
C SER A 33 -16.79 1.98 4.22
N GLU A 34 -15.93 2.27 5.20
CA GLU A 34 -15.11 1.32 5.93
C GLU A 34 -15.06 1.71 7.41
N ASP A 35 -15.01 0.73 8.31
CA ASP A 35 -14.78 0.95 9.75
C ASP A 35 -13.32 0.67 10.17
N SER A 36 -12.55 0.05 9.28
CA SER A 36 -11.18 -0.43 9.52
C SER A 36 -10.38 -0.41 8.23
N ILE A 37 -9.15 0.08 8.28
CA ILE A 37 -8.20 0.09 7.15
C ILE A 37 -6.95 -0.69 7.54
N TYR A 38 -6.58 -1.63 6.67
CA TYR A 38 -5.45 -2.54 6.88
C TYR A 38 -4.42 -2.35 5.79
N PHE A 39 -3.18 -2.01 6.16
CA PHE A 39 -2.04 -2.05 5.25
C PHE A 39 -1.33 -3.40 5.43
N ASP A 40 -1.07 -4.08 4.31
CA ASP A 40 -0.28 -5.32 4.29
C ASP A 40 1.18 -5.03 4.67
N THR A 41 2.07 -5.99 4.50
CA THR A 41 3.48 -5.90 4.87
C THR A 41 4.17 -4.75 4.14
N LEU A 42 4.57 -3.74 4.91
CA LEU A 42 5.31 -2.57 4.45
C LEU A 42 6.76 -2.72 4.88
N PHE A 43 7.66 -2.66 3.90
CA PHE A 43 9.07 -2.54 4.21
C PHE A 43 9.34 -1.15 4.79
N THR A 44 9.99 -1.11 5.94
CA THR A 44 10.35 0.16 6.60
C THR A 44 11.21 1.02 5.66
N SER A 45 11.15 2.35 5.79
CA SER A 45 11.83 3.35 4.94
C SER A 45 11.20 3.65 3.57
N THR A 46 10.44 2.72 2.98
CA THR A 46 9.58 3.01 1.82
C THR A 46 8.18 3.46 2.26
N GLY A 47 7.64 4.49 1.63
CA GLY A 47 6.25 4.93 1.87
C GLY A 47 5.25 3.87 1.39
N SER A 48 4.08 3.78 2.03
CA SER A 48 3.03 2.86 1.59
C SER A 48 2.31 3.34 0.34
N VAL A 49 1.54 2.43 -0.25
CA VAL A 49 0.41 2.82 -1.10
C VAL A 49 -0.58 3.69 -0.34
N THR A 50 -1.32 4.52 -1.07
CA THR A 50 -2.42 5.32 -0.48
C THR A 50 -3.69 4.47 -0.45
N GLN A 51 -4.31 4.36 0.73
CA GLN A 51 -5.67 3.83 0.87
C GLN A 51 -6.66 4.97 1.09
N TYR A 52 -7.95 4.70 0.98
CA TYR A 52 -8.98 5.69 1.27
C TYR A 52 -10.24 5.04 1.85
N PHE A 53 -11.03 5.86 2.54
CA PHE A 53 -12.44 5.59 2.78
C PHE A 53 -13.26 6.83 2.45
N LYS A 54 -14.57 6.67 2.33
CA LYS A 54 -15.51 7.75 2.13
C LYS A 54 -16.30 8.04 3.40
N VAL A 55 -16.60 9.31 3.58
CA VAL A 55 -17.55 9.79 4.59
C VAL A 55 -18.79 10.28 3.86
N PHE A 56 -19.95 9.68 4.16
CA PHE A 56 -21.22 9.98 3.50
C PHE A 56 -22.11 10.81 4.42
N ASN A 57 -22.66 11.90 3.87
CA ASN A 57 -23.73 12.66 4.47
C ASN A 57 -25.08 12.18 3.91
N ASP A 58 -25.73 11.26 4.61
CA ASP A 58 -27.03 10.69 4.19
C ASP A 58 -28.23 11.56 4.59
N ASN A 59 -27.99 12.80 5.01
CA ASN A 59 -29.04 13.76 5.32
C ASN A 59 -29.42 14.54 4.06
N ASP A 60 -30.63 15.09 4.04
CA ASP A 60 -31.13 15.97 2.98
C ASP A 60 -30.68 17.44 3.13
N GLN A 61 -29.82 17.69 4.12
CA GLN A 61 -29.21 18.98 4.45
C GLN A 61 -27.69 18.87 4.44
N LYS A 62 -27.00 20.01 4.31
CA LYS A 62 -25.54 20.06 4.45
C LYS A 62 -25.13 19.63 5.86
N LEU A 63 -24.00 18.96 5.98
CA LEU A 63 -23.44 18.55 7.26
C LEU A 63 -22.01 19.07 7.40
N LYS A 64 -21.72 19.65 8.56
CA LYS A 64 -20.39 20.11 8.90
C LYS A 64 -19.70 19.08 9.79
N ILE A 65 -18.58 18.55 9.33
CA ILE A 65 -17.66 17.78 10.15
C ILE A 65 -16.78 18.78 10.90
N SER A 66 -16.89 18.78 12.23
CA SER A 66 -16.09 19.68 13.04
C SER A 66 -14.63 19.27 13.04
N ARG A 67 -14.33 17.96 12.95
CA ARG A 67 -12.96 17.46 13.00
C ARG A 67 -12.79 16.08 12.37
N ILE A 68 -11.73 15.90 11.58
CA ILE A 68 -11.18 14.59 11.20
C ILE A 68 -9.73 14.56 11.68
N ALA A 69 -9.38 13.66 12.59
CA ALA A 69 -8.05 13.61 13.17
C ALA A 69 -7.55 12.18 13.36
N VAL A 70 -6.26 11.96 13.07
CA VAL A 70 -5.55 10.75 13.49
C VAL A 70 -5.20 10.87 14.97
N ASN A 71 -5.50 9.86 15.80
CA ASN A 71 -5.35 9.98 17.26
C ASN A 71 -3.90 10.12 17.70
N GLY A 72 -2.95 9.45 17.03
CA GLY A 72 -1.52 9.64 17.28
C GLY A 72 -0.97 11.02 16.85
N GLY A 73 -1.79 11.86 16.20
CA GLY A 73 -1.40 13.19 15.74
C GLY A 73 -0.14 13.17 14.85
N VAL A 74 0.78 14.10 15.11
CA VAL A 74 2.06 14.20 14.38
C VAL A 74 2.98 12.98 14.60
N ALA A 75 2.83 12.29 15.73
CA ALA A 75 3.64 11.13 16.10
C ALA A 75 3.11 9.82 15.50
N SER A 76 1.92 9.83 14.92
CA SER A 76 1.36 8.67 14.23
C SER A 76 2.28 8.21 13.10
N TYR A 77 2.25 6.93 12.75
CA TYR A 77 2.83 6.44 11.49
C TYR A 77 1.91 6.73 10.30
N PHE A 78 0.64 7.04 10.57
CA PHE A 78 -0.38 7.30 9.56
C PHE A 78 -0.49 8.81 9.29
N ARG A 79 -0.70 9.15 8.02
CA ARG A 79 -0.95 10.52 7.55
C ARG A 79 -2.25 10.51 6.78
N ILE A 80 -3.06 11.54 7.01
CA ILE A 80 -4.35 11.70 6.35
C ILE A 80 -4.37 12.92 5.44
N ASN A 81 -5.16 12.83 4.38
CA ASN A 81 -5.62 13.97 3.61
C ASN A 81 -7.14 13.84 3.44
N ALA A 82 -7.90 14.78 3.97
CA ALA A 82 -9.36 14.80 3.89
C ALA A 82 -9.80 15.86 2.89
N ASP A 83 -10.38 15.41 1.78
CA ASP A 83 -10.89 16.25 0.69
C ASP A 83 -9.91 17.32 0.19
N GLY A 84 -8.64 16.94 0.05
CA GLY A 84 -7.56 17.82 -0.39
C GLY A 84 -6.81 18.53 0.75
N VAL A 85 -7.33 18.52 1.98
CA VAL A 85 -6.67 19.16 3.13
C VAL A 85 -5.85 18.13 3.91
N SER A 86 -4.56 18.39 4.06
CA SER A 86 -3.65 17.49 4.79
C SER A 86 -3.79 17.63 6.30
N GLY A 87 -3.75 16.49 7.01
CA GLY A 87 -3.79 16.41 8.47
C GLY A 87 -2.45 16.72 9.16
N PRO A 88 -2.27 16.30 10.43
CA PRO A 88 -2.92 15.16 11.08
C PRO A 88 -4.33 15.43 11.63
N GLU A 89 -4.76 16.69 11.62
CA GLU A 89 -6.10 17.14 11.99
C GLU A 89 -6.61 18.10 10.92
N VAL A 90 -7.86 17.90 10.50
CA VAL A 90 -8.58 18.75 9.55
C VAL A 90 -9.89 19.15 10.20
N THR A 91 -10.21 20.43 10.21
CA THR A 91 -11.43 20.96 10.84
C THR A 91 -12.38 21.56 9.82
N ASP A 92 -13.64 21.71 10.23
CA ASP A 92 -14.63 22.53 9.55
C ASP A 92 -14.90 22.14 8.08
N LEU A 93 -14.85 20.85 7.75
CA LEU A 93 -15.21 20.34 6.42
C LEU A 93 -16.72 20.30 6.24
N GLU A 94 -17.20 20.76 5.09
CA GLU A 94 -18.62 20.75 4.72
C GLU A 94 -18.88 19.65 3.70
N ILE A 95 -19.95 18.89 3.90
CA ILE A 95 -20.44 17.89 2.94
C ILE A 95 -21.85 18.29 2.52
N GLU A 96 -22.08 18.36 1.21
CA GLU A 96 -23.40 18.63 0.64
C GLU A 96 -24.40 17.51 0.99
N ALA A 97 -25.69 17.81 0.87
CA ALA A 97 -26.76 16.85 1.14
C ALA A 97 -26.68 15.64 0.19
N ASN A 98 -26.70 14.42 0.74
CA ASN A 98 -26.56 13.15 0.00
C ASN A 98 -25.25 13.03 -0.79
N ASP A 99 -24.19 13.69 -0.32
CA ASP A 99 -22.85 13.64 -0.93
C ASP A 99 -21.84 12.95 -0.02
N SER A 100 -20.60 12.83 -0.49
CA SER A 100 -19.50 12.21 0.21
C SER A 100 -18.19 12.96 -0.01
N LEU A 101 -17.27 12.82 0.94
CA LEU A 101 -15.88 13.21 0.74
C LEU A 101 -14.94 12.02 0.85
N TYR A 102 -13.72 12.18 0.34
CA TYR A 102 -12.65 11.20 0.47
C TYR A 102 -11.75 11.54 1.66
N VAL A 103 -11.33 10.51 2.39
CA VAL A 103 -10.21 10.58 3.32
C VAL A 103 -9.15 9.60 2.84
N PHE A 104 -8.03 10.13 2.36
CA PHE A 104 -6.86 9.36 1.95
C PHE A 104 -5.93 9.13 3.13
N ILE A 105 -5.35 7.94 3.21
CA ILE A 105 -4.47 7.50 4.28
C ILE A 105 -3.20 6.94 3.65
N THR A 106 -2.06 7.43 4.12
CA THR A 106 -0.74 6.84 3.85
C THR A 106 -0.10 6.47 5.18
N VAL A 107 0.82 5.52 5.15
CA VAL A 107 1.58 5.12 6.33
C VAL A 107 3.06 5.04 5.95
N LYS A 108 3.90 5.54 6.86
CA LYS A 108 5.35 5.42 6.76
C LYS A 108 5.85 4.93 8.10
N ILE A 109 6.47 3.76 8.08
CA ILE A 109 7.04 3.13 9.27
C ILE A 109 8.56 3.29 9.20
N ASP A 110 9.12 3.92 10.23
CA ASP A 110 10.57 4.05 10.34
C ASP A 110 11.19 2.71 10.78
N PRO A 111 12.40 2.38 10.31
CA PRO A 111 13.09 1.16 10.72
C PRO A 111 13.24 1.07 12.24
N SER A 112 12.96 -0.11 12.80
CA SER A 112 13.20 -0.40 14.22
C SER A 112 14.46 -1.26 14.39
N ALA A 113 14.85 -1.55 15.63
CA ALA A 113 15.92 -2.53 15.88
C ALA A 113 15.46 -3.99 15.70
N ALA A 114 14.15 -4.26 15.64
CA ALA A 114 13.60 -5.61 15.61
C ALA A 114 13.65 -6.23 14.20
N ASP A 115 14.10 -7.48 14.08
CA ASP A 115 14.14 -8.18 12.78
C ASP A 115 12.79 -8.78 12.39
N LEU A 116 11.96 -9.09 13.39
CA LEU A 116 10.65 -9.69 13.19
C LEU A 116 9.61 -8.65 12.77
N PRO A 117 8.63 -9.02 11.91
CA PRO A 117 7.50 -8.18 11.61
C PRO A 117 6.72 -7.76 12.86
N TYR A 118 6.16 -6.55 12.84
CA TYR A 118 5.39 -5.98 13.95
C TYR A 118 4.17 -5.22 13.45
N ILE A 119 3.18 -5.06 14.32
CA ILE A 119 1.93 -4.34 14.00
C ILE A 119 2.01 -2.93 14.59
N VAL A 120 1.66 -1.93 13.79
CA VAL A 120 1.37 -0.57 14.28
C VAL A 120 -0.11 -0.27 14.09
N GLU A 121 -0.71 0.35 15.10
CA GLU A 121 -2.14 0.64 15.14
C GLU A 121 -2.40 2.10 15.50
N ASP A 122 -3.48 2.66 14.97
CA ASP A 122 -4.00 3.97 15.34
C ASP A 122 -5.51 4.02 15.00
N SER A 123 -6.15 5.17 15.11
CA SER A 123 -7.50 5.37 14.58
C SER A 123 -7.72 6.80 14.15
N ILE A 124 -8.65 6.99 13.21
CA ILE A 124 -9.14 8.31 12.81
C ILE A 124 -10.48 8.54 13.51
N ASN A 125 -10.60 9.66 14.22
CA ASN A 125 -11.88 10.13 14.76
C ASN A 125 -12.49 11.18 13.83
N ILE A 126 -13.79 11.08 13.61
CA ILE A 126 -14.60 12.00 12.78
C ILE A 126 -15.71 12.55 13.67
N ASP A 127 -15.57 13.82 14.06
CA ASP A 127 -16.46 14.50 15.00
C ASP A 127 -17.44 15.41 14.23
N PHE A 128 -18.74 15.33 14.54
CA PHE A 128 -19.80 16.13 13.93
C PHE A 128 -21.02 16.21 14.87
N ASN A 129 -21.62 17.40 15.05
CA ASN A 129 -22.83 17.60 15.86
C ASN A 129 -22.86 16.88 17.24
N GLY A 130 -21.71 16.81 17.92
CA GLY A 130 -21.57 16.11 19.21
C GLY A 130 -21.45 14.58 19.12
N ASN A 131 -21.47 14.01 17.91
CA ASN A 131 -21.19 12.61 17.64
C ASN A 131 -19.73 12.41 17.22
N THR A 132 -19.25 11.18 17.39
CA THR A 132 -17.98 10.71 16.85
C THR A 132 -18.18 9.40 16.09
N ARG A 133 -17.56 9.28 14.92
CA ARG A 133 -17.30 8.00 14.24
C ARG A 133 -15.81 7.71 14.28
N LYS A 134 -15.44 6.44 14.25
CA LYS A 134 -14.06 5.99 14.34
C LYS A 134 -13.75 5.00 13.23
N VAL A 135 -12.60 5.20 12.58
CA VAL A 135 -12.00 4.23 11.65
C VAL A 135 -10.73 3.68 12.29
N LYS A 136 -10.62 2.37 12.45
CA LYS A 136 -9.41 1.72 12.98
C LYS A 136 -8.34 1.63 11.89
N LEU A 137 -7.08 1.83 12.24
CA LEU A 137 -5.95 1.70 11.34
C LEU A 137 -5.01 0.62 11.86
N SER A 138 -4.54 -0.25 10.98
CA SER A 138 -3.50 -1.24 11.30
C SER A 138 -2.56 -1.44 10.11
N ALA A 139 -1.27 -1.58 10.37
CA ALA A 139 -0.26 -1.85 9.37
C ALA A 139 0.78 -2.85 9.88
N TRP A 140 1.23 -3.76 9.01
CA TRP A 140 2.35 -4.66 9.29
C TRP A 140 3.66 -4.06 8.82
N GLY A 141 4.54 -3.70 9.74
CA GLY A 141 5.91 -3.27 9.45
C GLY A 141 6.88 -4.44 9.41
N GLN A 142 7.74 -4.48 8.41
CA GLN A 142 8.86 -5.43 8.34
C GLN A 142 10.15 -4.72 7.98
N ASN A 143 11.19 -4.89 8.80
CA ASN A 143 12.52 -4.42 8.46
C ASN A 143 13.10 -5.25 7.31
N ALA A 144 13.83 -4.61 6.41
CA ALA A 144 14.46 -5.24 5.26
C ALA A 144 15.85 -4.65 4.98
N THR A 145 16.68 -5.43 4.29
CA THR A 145 17.94 -4.96 3.72
C THR A 145 17.66 -4.41 2.32
N PHE A 146 17.84 -3.10 2.15
CA PHE A 146 17.63 -2.44 0.86
C PHE A 146 18.93 -2.39 0.06
N LEU A 147 18.87 -2.82 -1.20
CA LEU A 147 19.96 -2.73 -2.16
C LEU A 147 19.45 -1.94 -3.38
N ASN A 148 20.24 -0.97 -3.85
CA ASN A 148 19.86 -0.16 -5.01
C ASN A 148 20.95 -0.23 -6.07
N SER A 149 20.63 -0.74 -7.26
CA SER A 149 21.51 -0.78 -8.43
C SER A 149 22.89 -1.35 -8.10
N VAL A 150 22.92 -2.53 -7.47
CA VAL A 150 24.13 -3.07 -6.84
C VAL A 150 24.88 -4.05 -7.75
N LEU A 151 26.21 -3.97 -7.73
CA LEU A 151 27.12 -4.98 -8.28
C LEU A 151 27.66 -5.84 -7.14
N ILE A 152 27.51 -7.16 -7.26
CA ILE A 152 28.18 -8.16 -6.43
C ILE A 152 29.43 -8.61 -7.19
N ASP A 153 30.59 -8.05 -6.82
CA ASP A 153 31.90 -8.31 -7.45
C ASP A 153 32.78 -9.28 -6.65
N GLN A 154 32.29 -9.73 -5.49
CA GLN A 154 32.90 -10.73 -4.62
C GLN A 154 31.84 -11.67 -4.06
N ASP A 155 32.27 -12.79 -3.48
CA ASP A 155 31.37 -13.74 -2.84
C ASP A 155 30.59 -13.08 -1.70
N VAL A 156 29.27 -13.18 -1.74
CA VAL A 156 28.35 -12.63 -0.74
C VAL A 156 27.32 -13.69 -0.37
N THR A 157 26.89 -13.66 0.89
CA THR A 157 25.79 -14.50 1.40
C THR A 157 24.62 -13.65 1.86
N PHE A 158 23.45 -13.92 1.31
CA PHE A 158 22.17 -13.41 1.81
C PHE A 158 21.61 -14.41 2.83
N THR A 159 21.56 -13.98 4.09
CA THR A 159 21.01 -14.76 5.20
C THR A 159 19.49 -14.58 5.31
N ASN A 160 18.83 -15.42 6.10
CA ASN A 160 17.38 -15.32 6.32
C ASN A 160 16.98 -14.44 7.51
N GLU A 161 17.93 -13.67 8.09
CA GLU A 161 17.67 -12.78 9.23
C GLU A 161 16.65 -11.69 8.89
N ARG A 162 16.74 -11.13 7.68
CA ARG A 162 15.82 -10.14 7.13
C ARG A 162 15.57 -10.39 5.64
N PRO A 163 14.40 -10.00 5.12
CA PRO A 163 14.19 -9.98 3.67
C PRO A 163 15.10 -8.96 2.99
N PHE A 164 15.38 -9.19 1.72
CA PHE A 164 16.09 -8.25 0.85
C PHE A 164 15.10 -7.56 -0.09
N VAL A 165 15.23 -6.24 -0.25
CA VAL A 165 14.46 -5.44 -1.21
C VAL A 165 15.44 -4.83 -2.20
N ILE A 166 15.30 -5.17 -3.47
CA ILE A 166 16.20 -4.75 -4.55
C ILE A 166 15.48 -3.71 -5.41
N LEU A 167 16.07 -2.51 -5.46
CA LEU A 167 15.66 -1.37 -6.29
C LEU A 167 16.65 -1.20 -7.45
N GLY A 168 16.20 -0.82 -8.64
CA GLY A 168 17.09 -0.53 -9.78
C GLY A 168 17.94 -1.72 -10.28
N GLY A 169 17.75 -2.92 -9.73
CA GLY A 169 18.38 -4.17 -10.16
C GLY A 169 19.65 -4.55 -9.39
N MET A 170 20.12 -5.76 -9.69
CA MET A 170 21.35 -6.32 -9.14
C MET A 170 22.07 -7.15 -10.20
N LEU A 171 23.40 -7.01 -10.27
CA LEU A 171 24.27 -7.83 -11.10
C LEU A 171 25.20 -8.66 -10.21
N VAL A 172 25.15 -9.99 -10.35
CA VAL A 172 26.20 -10.88 -9.84
C VAL A 172 27.29 -10.95 -10.91
N GLY A 173 28.41 -10.27 -10.65
CA GLY A 173 29.52 -10.13 -11.58
C GLY A 173 30.24 -11.45 -11.85
N GLU A 174 30.95 -11.50 -12.98
CA GLU A 174 31.79 -12.65 -13.34
C GLU A 174 32.82 -12.96 -12.23
N GLY A 175 32.96 -14.25 -11.90
CA GLY A 175 33.86 -14.70 -10.82
C GLY A 175 33.30 -14.55 -9.39
N ALA A 176 32.21 -13.81 -9.20
CA ALA A 176 31.54 -13.68 -7.91
C ALA A 176 30.42 -14.72 -7.71
N THR A 177 30.21 -15.12 -6.46
CA THR A 177 29.11 -16.01 -6.06
C THR A 177 28.15 -15.30 -5.12
N LEU A 178 26.87 -15.24 -5.50
CA LEU A 178 25.79 -14.92 -4.58
C LEU A 178 25.21 -16.21 -3.98
N ASN A 179 25.45 -16.42 -2.70
CA ASN A 179 24.84 -17.50 -1.92
C ASN A 179 23.57 -16.99 -1.24
N ILE A 180 22.46 -17.72 -1.34
CA ILE A 180 21.20 -17.36 -0.67
C ILE A 180 20.80 -18.53 0.22
N GLU A 181 20.69 -18.26 1.51
CA GLU A 181 20.33 -19.24 2.52
C GLU A 181 18.84 -19.60 2.45
N LYS A 182 18.51 -20.81 2.90
CA LYS A 182 17.13 -21.30 2.97
C LYS A 182 16.21 -20.35 3.76
N GLY A 183 14.97 -20.20 3.29
CA GLY A 183 13.97 -19.33 3.91
C GLY A 183 14.14 -17.84 3.62
N THR A 184 15.19 -17.44 2.89
CA THR A 184 15.40 -16.03 2.51
C THR A 184 14.32 -15.57 1.52
N LYS A 185 13.77 -14.38 1.76
CA LYS A 185 12.80 -13.73 0.88
C LYS A 185 13.45 -12.54 0.20
N ILE A 186 13.33 -12.48 -1.11
CA ILE A 186 13.92 -11.45 -1.97
C ILE A 186 12.78 -10.81 -2.74
N TYR A 187 12.67 -9.50 -2.57
CA TYR A 187 11.66 -8.65 -3.17
C TYR A 187 12.33 -7.76 -4.20
N LEU A 188 11.81 -7.72 -5.42
CA LEU A 188 12.37 -6.94 -6.52
C LEU A 188 11.35 -5.90 -6.96
N HIS A 189 11.81 -4.66 -7.11
CA HIS A 189 11.00 -3.58 -7.66
C HIS A 189 10.70 -3.82 -9.15
N ALA A 190 9.70 -3.11 -9.68
CA ALA A 190 9.23 -3.26 -11.06
C ALA A 190 10.30 -3.02 -12.14
N ASP A 191 11.37 -2.30 -11.79
CA ASP A 191 12.51 -1.99 -12.66
C ASP A 191 13.80 -2.74 -12.26
N ALA A 192 13.72 -3.74 -11.37
CA ALA A 192 14.87 -4.40 -10.78
C ALA A 192 15.09 -5.81 -11.34
N PRO A 193 15.84 -6.00 -12.44
CA PRO A 193 16.26 -7.32 -12.87
C PRO A 193 17.33 -7.90 -11.94
N LEU A 194 17.37 -9.22 -11.80
CA LEU A 194 18.52 -9.95 -11.27
C LEU A 194 19.34 -10.50 -12.43
N LEU A 195 20.48 -9.88 -12.71
CA LEU A 195 21.43 -10.30 -13.73
C LEU A 195 22.51 -11.16 -13.09
N VAL A 196 22.88 -12.25 -13.75
CA VAL A 196 23.90 -13.19 -13.27
C VAL A 196 24.90 -13.41 -14.39
N ASP A 197 26.08 -12.80 -14.26
CA ASP A 197 27.29 -13.11 -15.03
C ASP A 197 28.21 -14.09 -14.28
N GLY A 198 28.13 -14.13 -12.94
CA GLY A 198 28.87 -15.05 -12.09
C GLY A 198 28.08 -16.31 -11.73
N THR A 199 27.99 -16.59 -10.42
CA THR A 199 27.31 -17.78 -9.88
C THR A 199 26.20 -17.38 -8.90
N LEU A 200 24.99 -17.92 -9.10
CA LEU A 200 23.88 -17.85 -8.14
C LEU A 200 23.66 -19.21 -7.48
N LYS A 201 23.81 -19.28 -6.15
CA LYS A 201 23.50 -20.47 -5.34
C LYS A 201 22.35 -20.17 -4.38
N ALA A 202 21.12 -20.44 -4.82
CA ALA A 202 19.91 -20.37 -4.01
C ALA A 202 19.46 -21.77 -3.61
N ILE A 203 19.78 -22.18 -2.38
CA ILE A 203 19.57 -23.56 -1.91
C ILE A 203 18.62 -23.56 -0.71
N GLY A 204 17.32 -23.70 -0.98
CA GLY A 204 16.27 -23.89 0.01
C GLY A 204 16.07 -25.36 0.41
N GLU A 205 15.01 -25.62 1.19
CA GLU A 205 14.57 -26.95 1.62
C GLU A 205 13.07 -27.19 1.33
N THR A 206 12.55 -28.37 1.67
CA THR A 206 11.20 -28.82 1.27
C THR A 206 10.06 -28.11 2.00
N PHE A 207 10.26 -27.63 3.23
CA PHE A 207 9.23 -26.95 4.01
C PHE A 207 8.99 -25.53 3.48
N ASP A 208 7.75 -25.05 3.54
CA ASP A 208 7.39 -23.73 3.01
C ASP A 208 8.18 -22.58 3.65
N SER A 209 8.48 -22.68 4.95
CA SER A 209 9.29 -21.68 5.68
C SER A 209 10.78 -21.69 5.29
N THR A 210 11.25 -22.72 4.60
CA THR A 210 12.66 -22.88 4.21
C THR A 210 12.88 -22.80 2.70
N LYS A 211 11.82 -22.58 1.91
CA LYS A 211 11.94 -22.23 0.48
C LYS A 211 12.49 -20.81 0.35
N ILE A 212 13.30 -20.59 -0.69
CA ILE A 212 13.74 -19.25 -1.07
C ILE A 212 12.70 -18.65 -2.01
N ILE A 213 12.30 -17.40 -1.79
CA ILE A 213 11.23 -16.75 -2.57
C ILE A 213 11.78 -15.51 -3.25
N PHE A 214 11.57 -15.42 -4.57
CA PHE A 214 11.75 -14.21 -5.36
C PHE A 214 10.37 -13.71 -5.82
N GLN A 215 10.02 -12.46 -5.51
CA GLN A 215 8.74 -11.86 -5.92
C GLN A 215 8.81 -10.33 -6.00
N GLY A 216 7.74 -9.68 -6.47
CA GLY A 216 7.63 -8.22 -6.45
C GLY A 216 7.54 -7.64 -5.04
N ASP A 217 8.03 -6.41 -4.85
CA ASP A 217 8.01 -5.69 -3.55
C ASP A 217 6.66 -5.01 -3.22
N ARG A 218 5.75 -4.92 -4.19
CA ARG A 218 4.37 -4.44 -4.01
C ARG A 218 3.46 -5.55 -3.53
N LEU A 219 3.20 -5.57 -2.21
CA LEU A 219 2.41 -6.60 -1.51
C LEU A 219 0.95 -6.18 -1.26
N ASP A 220 0.58 -4.97 -1.65
CA ASP A 220 -0.78 -4.47 -1.52
C ASP A 220 -1.78 -5.18 -2.45
N ALA A 221 -3.06 -5.08 -2.08
CA ALA A 221 -4.16 -5.71 -2.82
C ALA A 221 -4.20 -5.23 -4.28
N GLY A 222 -4.41 -6.18 -5.21
CA GLY A 222 -4.35 -5.93 -6.65
C GLY A 222 -2.95 -6.01 -7.26
N TYR A 223 -1.89 -5.80 -6.47
CA TYR A 223 -0.50 -5.87 -6.94
C TYR A 223 0.23 -7.15 -6.49
N LYS A 224 -0.08 -7.70 -5.31
CA LYS A 224 0.61 -8.88 -4.77
C LYS A 224 0.67 -10.10 -5.70
N ASP A 225 -0.35 -10.26 -6.54
CA ASP A 225 -0.50 -11.35 -7.51
C ASP A 225 -0.43 -10.86 -8.97
N TYR A 226 0.03 -9.62 -9.19
CA TYR A 226 0.09 -9.00 -10.51
C TYR A 226 1.19 -9.64 -11.37
N PRO A 227 0.87 -10.23 -12.54
CA PRO A 227 1.88 -10.84 -13.41
C PRO A 227 2.79 -9.76 -14.00
N GLY A 228 4.10 -10.04 -14.11
CA GLY A 228 5.05 -9.05 -14.60
C GLY A 228 5.37 -7.95 -13.61
N ALA A 229 5.23 -8.21 -12.31
CA ALA A 229 5.52 -7.24 -11.24
C ALA A 229 7.01 -6.84 -11.15
N TRP A 230 7.90 -7.61 -11.77
CA TRP A 230 9.34 -7.36 -11.84
C TRP A 230 9.94 -8.08 -13.07
N PRO A 231 11.13 -7.69 -13.57
CA PRO A 231 11.64 -8.20 -14.85
C PRO A 231 11.90 -9.71 -14.88
N GLY A 232 12.72 -10.23 -13.96
CA GLY A 232 13.14 -11.62 -13.99
C GLY A 232 14.55 -11.90 -13.48
N ILE A 233 14.93 -13.17 -13.49
CA ILE A 233 16.30 -13.64 -13.25
C ILE A 233 16.93 -14.01 -14.60
N TYR A 234 18.03 -13.35 -14.95
CA TYR A 234 18.70 -13.47 -16.23
C TYR A 234 20.12 -14.01 -16.03
N PHE A 235 20.34 -15.23 -16.47
CA PHE A 235 21.65 -15.87 -16.55
C PHE A 235 22.25 -15.57 -17.92
N SER A 236 23.36 -14.84 -17.94
CA SER A 236 24.08 -14.58 -19.19
C SER A 236 24.93 -15.78 -19.61
N ASN A 237 25.48 -15.70 -20.81
CA ASN A 237 26.41 -16.71 -21.36
C ASN A 237 27.74 -16.82 -20.58
N LYS A 238 28.04 -15.87 -19.68
CA LYS A 238 29.20 -15.93 -18.78
C LYS A 238 28.91 -16.71 -17.51
N SER A 239 27.63 -16.83 -17.15
CA SER A 239 27.23 -17.44 -15.89
C SER A 239 27.53 -18.94 -15.88
N ALA A 240 27.97 -19.43 -14.72
CA ALA A 240 28.33 -20.84 -14.55
C ALA A 240 27.99 -21.34 -13.14
N ASN A 241 27.86 -22.67 -13.00
CA ASN A 241 27.71 -23.35 -11.71
C ASN A 241 26.51 -22.88 -10.85
N ASN A 242 25.47 -22.35 -11.48
CA ASN A 242 24.26 -21.88 -10.82
C ASN A 242 23.47 -23.05 -10.21
N ILE A 243 22.95 -22.87 -8.99
CA ILE A 243 22.14 -23.86 -8.29
C ILE A 243 20.89 -23.17 -7.74
N LEU A 244 19.72 -23.58 -8.23
CA LEU A 244 18.43 -23.17 -7.70
C LEU A 244 17.70 -24.42 -7.22
N LYS A 245 17.59 -24.59 -5.90
CA LYS A 245 16.97 -25.75 -5.27
C LYS A 245 15.90 -25.28 -4.28
N HIS A 246 14.68 -25.80 -4.40
CA HIS A 246 13.52 -25.39 -3.59
C HIS A 246 13.31 -23.86 -3.58
N VAL A 247 13.41 -23.26 -4.76
CA VAL A 247 13.18 -21.83 -5.02
C VAL A 247 11.79 -21.63 -5.59
N ILE A 248 11.10 -20.58 -5.15
CA ILE A 248 9.87 -20.08 -5.75
C ILE A 248 10.17 -18.75 -6.42
N VAL A 249 9.86 -18.65 -7.72
CA VAL A 249 9.89 -17.39 -8.47
C VAL A 249 8.43 -17.03 -8.79
N LYS A 250 7.93 -15.92 -8.23
CA LYS A 250 6.54 -15.49 -8.39
C LYS A 250 6.45 -14.25 -9.26
N ASN A 251 5.48 -14.26 -10.17
CA ASN A 251 4.96 -13.06 -10.84
C ASN A 251 5.99 -12.20 -11.59
N ALA A 252 7.13 -12.78 -11.98
CA ALA A 252 8.10 -12.12 -12.86
C ALA A 252 7.53 -11.98 -14.28
N TYR A 253 8.01 -10.99 -15.04
CA TYR A 253 7.72 -10.87 -16.47
C TYR A 253 8.33 -12.04 -17.23
N GLN A 254 9.58 -12.36 -16.92
CA GLN A 254 10.25 -13.60 -17.33
C GLN A 254 10.83 -14.27 -16.09
N GLY A 255 10.28 -15.41 -15.66
CA GLY A 255 10.70 -16.10 -14.43
C GLY A 255 12.21 -16.36 -14.36
N ILE A 256 12.71 -17.13 -15.32
CA ILE A 256 14.14 -17.41 -15.50
C ILE A 256 14.43 -17.35 -17.00
N VAL A 257 15.47 -16.62 -17.36
CA VAL A 257 16.05 -16.59 -18.70
C VAL A 257 17.48 -17.07 -18.61
N ALA A 258 17.84 -18.05 -19.42
CA ALA A 258 19.20 -18.51 -19.56
C ALA A 258 19.65 -18.32 -21.00
N ASP A 259 20.58 -17.39 -21.21
CA ASP A 259 21.22 -17.17 -22.50
C ASP A 259 22.40 -18.12 -22.63
N GLY A 260 22.18 -19.24 -23.30
CA GLY A 260 23.22 -20.23 -23.57
C GLY A 260 23.84 -20.02 -24.95
N THR A 261 25.16 -20.13 -25.05
CA THR A 261 25.80 -20.45 -26.33
C THR A 261 25.58 -21.93 -26.62
N VAL A 262 24.94 -22.23 -27.76
CA VAL A 262 24.78 -23.60 -28.31
C VAL A 262 26.14 -24.21 -28.65
#